data_AF-A0A963IGH3-F1
#
_entry.id   AF-A0A963IGH3-F1
#
_cell.length_a   1.000
_cell.length_b   1.000
_cell.length_c   1.000
_cell.angle_alpha   90.00
_cell.angle_beta   90.00
_cell.angle_gamma   90.00
#
_symmetry.space_group_name_H-M   'P 1'
#
loop_
_entity.id
_entity.type
_entity.pdbx_description
1 polymer ?
#
loop_
_entity_poly.entity_id
_entity_poly.type
_entity_poly.pdbx_seq_one_letter_code
_entity_poly.pdbx_strand_id
1 'polypeptide(L)'
;MELKHISELERATQHGSGELFRLGMGLLFMVGVMLFAATRGSGEQVNVMLVVAALVGGYMAMNIGANDVANNVGPAVGSKAMSLGLALVIAAVFEAAGALIAGGEVVGTIRKGIIDASMLPRGETFIWLMLAALLAG
;
A
#
# COMPACT_ATOMS: atom_id res chain seq x y z
N MET A 1 42.98 18.41 -7.08
CA MET A 1 41.77 18.87 -7.79
C MET A 1 40.83 17.72 -8.08
N GLU A 2 41.34 16.55 -8.49
CA GLU A 2 40.51 15.35 -8.77
C GLU A 2 39.78 14.74 -7.56
N LEU A 3 40.37 14.77 -6.36
CA LEU A 3 39.73 14.25 -5.14
C LEU A 3 38.45 15.00 -4.75
N LYS A 4 38.34 16.30 -5.11
CA LYS A 4 37.12 17.08 -4.90
C LYS A 4 35.99 16.63 -5.84
N HIS A 5 36.31 16.35 -7.11
CA HIS A 5 35.33 15.84 -8.08
C HIS A 5 34.79 14.46 -7.72
N ILE A 6 35.63 13.57 -7.17
CA ILE A 6 35.19 12.24 -6.71
C ILE A 6 34.24 12.38 -5.50
N SER A 7 34.55 13.28 -4.55
CA SER A 7 33.68 13.53 -3.39
C SER A 7 32.35 14.21 -3.75
N GLU A 8 32.33 15.03 -4.81
CA GLU A 8 31.09 15.64 -5.32
C GLU A 8 30.24 14.63 -6.09
N LEU A 9 30.86 13.72 -6.83
CA LEU A 9 30.17 12.60 -7.48
C LEU A 9 29.59 11.61 -6.46
N GLU A 10 30.31 11.35 -5.37
CA GLU A 10 29.85 10.50 -4.26
C GLU A 10 28.69 11.16 -3.50
N ARG A 11 28.74 12.48 -3.25
CA ARG A 11 27.62 13.24 -2.64
C ARG A 11 26.38 13.32 -3.54
N ALA A 12 26.56 13.43 -4.86
CA ALA A 12 25.47 13.36 -5.83
C ALA A 12 24.85 11.95 -5.89
N THR A 13 25.67 10.91 -5.77
CA THR A 13 25.22 9.50 -5.74
C THR A 13 24.54 9.15 -4.41
N GLN A 14 25.01 9.68 -3.28
CA GLN A 14 24.41 9.47 -1.96
C GLN A 14 23.00 10.04 -1.85
N HIS A 15 22.71 11.20 -2.47
CA HIS A 15 21.35 11.75 -2.50
C HIS A 15 20.38 10.85 -3.28
N GLY A 16 20.83 10.24 -4.38
CA GLY A 16 20.01 9.31 -5.16
C GLY A 16 19.76 7.96 -4.47
N SER A 17 20.70 7.50 -3.63
CA SER A 17 20.60 6.17 -3.02
C SER A 17 19.40 6.01 -2.06
N GLY A 18 19.05 7.05 -1.31
CA GLY A 18 17.93 7.03 -0.36
C GLY A 18 16.57 7.08 -1.04
N GLU A 19 16.44 7.89 -2.11
CA GLU A 19 15.22 7.94 -2.91
C GLU A 19 15.01 6.64 -3.68
N LEU A 20 16.07 6.08 -4.25
CA LEU A 20 16.03 4.79 -4.93
C LEU A 20 15.62 3.66 -3.99
N PHE A 21 16.08 3.68 -2.73
CA PHE A 21 15.67 2.69 -1.73
C PHE A 21 14.17 2.78 -1.42
N ARG A 22 13.64 3.99 -1.22
CA ARG A 22 12.20 4.21 -0.95
C ARG A 22 11.32 3.76 -2.11
N LEU A 23 11.70 4.14 -3.33
CA LEU A 23 11.01 3.73 -4.55
C LEU A 23 11.13 2.22 -4.78
N GLY A 24 12.32 1.65 -4.56
CA GLY A 24 12.58 0.23 -4.69
C GLY A 24 11.75 -0.61 -3.74
N MET A 25 11.62 -0.20 -2.47
CA MET A 25 10.79 -0.90 -1.49
C MET A 25 9.30 -0.85 -1.86
N GLY A 26 8.80 0.29 -2.31
CA GLY A 26 7.43 0.42 -2.81
C GLY A 26 7.18 -0.45 -4.05
N LEU A 27 8.12 -0.47 -5.00
CA LEU A 27 8.03 -1.32 -6.18
C LEU A 27 8.04 -2.81 -5.82
N LEU A 28 8.92 -3.23 -4.89
CA LEU A 28 8.97 -4.60 -4.40
C LEU A 28 7.66 -5.02 -3.73
N PHE A 29 7.06 -4.13 -2.95
CA PHE A 29 5.73 -4.37 -2.38
C PHE A 29 4.67 -4.57 -3.48
N MET A 30 4.65 -3.72 -4.50
CA MET A 30 3.71 -3.84 -5.63
C MET A 30 3.90 -5.14 -6.42
N VAL A 31 5.15 -5.54 -6.67
CA VAL A 31 5.46 -6.84 -7.29
C VAL A 31 5.00 -7.99 -6.40
N GLY A 32 5.20 -7.89 -5.08
CA GLY A 32 4.70 -8.87 -4.12
C GLY A 32 3.16 -9.02 -4.16
N VAL A 33 2.44 -7.90 -4.21
CA VAL A 33 0.97 -7.87 -4.35
C VAL A 33 0.54 -8.51 -5.68
N MET A 34 1.23 -8.18 -6.78
CA MET A 34 0.96 -8.74 -8.10
C MET A 34 1.12 -10.27 -8.10
N LEU A 35 2.25 -10.78 -7.59
CA LEU A 35 2.54 -12.21 -7.53
C LEU A 35 1.54 -12.93 -6.62
N PHE A 36 1.23 -12.35 -5.47
CA PHE A 36 0.24 -12.91 -4.55
C PHE A 36 -1.14 -13.01 -5.21
N ALA A 37 -1.60 -11.96 -5.88
CA ALA A 37 -2.88 -11.97 -6.59
C ALA A 37 -2.89 -12.96 -7.76
N ALA A 38 -1.78 -13.06 -8.52
CA ALA A 38 -1.66 -13.98 -9.65
C ALA A 38 -1.81 -15.46 -9.23
N THR A 39 -1.41 -15.80 -8.00
CA THR A 39 -1.53 -17.18 -7.46
C THR A 39 -2.87 -17.48 -6.79
N ARG A 40 -3.73 -16.47 -6.59
CA ARG A 40 -5.02 -16.59 -5.87
C ARG A 40 -6.24 -16.83 -6.76
N GLY A 41 -6.07 -16.83 -8.09
CA GLY A 41 -7.15 -17.10 -9.03
C GLY A 41 -7.71 -18.52 -8.92
N SER A 42 -9.02 -18.66 -8.81
CA SER A 42 -9.74 -19.93 -8.62
C SER A 42 -9.89 -20.76 -9.92
N GLY A 43 -8.86 -20.83 -10.76
CA GLY A 43 -8.86 -21.56 -12.03
C GLY A 43 -7.48 -21.66 -12.67
N GLU A 44 -7.34 -22.50 -13.71
CA GLU A 44 -6.08 -22.73 -14.45
C GLU A 44 -5.55 -21.48 -15.17
N GLN A 45 -6.32 -20.40 -15.23
CA GLN A 45 -5.97 -19.13 -15.89
C GLN A 45 -5.81 -17.99 -14.87
N VAL A 46 -4.77 -17.18 -15.07
CA VAL A 46 -4.53 -15.95 -14.28
C VAL A 46 -5.68 -14.96 -14.51
N ASN A 47 -6.38 -14.60 -13.43
CA ASN A 47 -7.41 -13.56 -13.49
C ASN A 47 -6.73 -12.18 -13.53
N VAL A 48 -6.44 -11.71 -14.75
CA VAL A 48 -5.79 -10.40 -15.00
C VAL A 48 -6.51 -9.26 -14.28
N MET A 49 -7.84 -9.32 -14.21
CA MET A 49 -8.63 -8.30 -13.54
C MET A 49 -8.41 -8.27 -12.03
N LEU A 50 -8.32 -9.42 -11.38
CA LEU A 50 -7.96 -9.51 -9.95
C LEU A 50 -6.57 -8.92 -9.71
N VAL A 51 -5.61 -9.20 -10.59
CA VAL A 51 -4.23 -8.68 -10.48
C VAL A 51 -4.21 -7.16 -10.61
N VAL A 52 -4.92 -6.59 -11.59
CA VAL A 52 -5.01 -5.13 -11.76
C VAL A 52 -5.69 -4.48 -10.55
N ALA A 53 -6.82 -5.04 -10.08
CA ALA A 53 -7.51 -4.53 -8.89
C ALA A 53 -6.62 -4.58 -7.65
N ALA A 54 -5.87 -5.66 -7.46
CA ALA A 54 -4.92 -5.80 -6.35
C ALA A 54 -3.77 -4.79 -6.45
N LEU A 55 -3.26 -4.49 -7.64
CA LEU A 55 -2.23 -3.46 -7.82
C LEU A 55 -2.74 -2.07 -7.43
N VAL A 56 -3.90 -1.67 -7.94
CA VAL A 56 -4.49 -0.37 -7.59
C VAL A 56 -4.80 -0.30 -6.09
N GLY A 57 -5.37 -1.36 -5.52
CA GLY A 57 -5.60 -1.47 -4.08
C GLY A 57 -4.32 -1.42 -3.24
N GLY A 58 -3.26 -2.10 -3.69
CA GLY A 58 -1.95 -2.08 -3.04
C GLY A 58 -1.30 -0.70 -3.05
N TYR A 59 -1.40 0.02 -4.17
CA TYR A 59 -0.95 1.41 -4.26
C TYR A 59 -1.71 2.31 -3.26
N MET A 60 -3.04 2.17 -3.19
CA MET A 60 -3.85 2.92 -2.24
C MET A 60 -3.54 2.56 -0.79
N ALA A 61 -3.30 1.27 -0.49
CA ALA A 61 -2.93 0.82 0.85
C ALA A 61 -1.61 1.46 1.32
N MET A 62 -0.62 1.61 0.44
CA MET A 62 0.62 2.34 0.78
C MET A 62 0.36 3.81 1.10
N ASN A 63 -0.45 4.48 0.27
CA ASN A 63 -0.72 5.91 0.44
C ASN A 63 -1.54 6.20 1.71
N ILE A 64 -2.58 5.40 1.96
CA ILE A 64 -3.42 5.50 3.15
C ILE A 64 -2.58 5.16 4.39
N GLY A 65 -1.84 4.06 4.38
CA GLY A 65 -1.00 3.66 5.51
C GLY A 65 0.06 4.71 5.86
N ALA A 66 0.69 5.35 4.87
CA ALA A 66 1.64 6.43 5.13
C ALA A 66 0.97 7.67 5.76
N ASN A 67 -0.25 8.01 5.33
CA ASN A 67 -1.03 9.11 5.88
C ASN A 67 -1.47 8.81 7.34
N ASP A 68 -2.01 7.62 7.57
CA ASP A 68 -2.51 7.18 8.87
C ASP A 68 -1.40 7.11 9.91
N VAL A 69 -0.25 6.54 9.55
CA VAL A 69 0.92 6.50 10.42
C VAL A 69 1.33 7.92 10.81
N ALA A 70 1.40 8.87 9.87
CA ALA A 70 1.74 10.26 10.17
C ALA A 70 0.75 10.91 11.14
N ASN A 71 -0.55 10.64 10.98
CA ASN A 71 -1.60 11.19 11.84
C ASN A 71 -1.57 10.59 13.26
N ASN A 72 -1.27 9.30 13.38
CA ASN A 72 -1.22 8.58 14.66
C ASN A 72 0.08 8.87 15.43
N VAL A 73 1.23 8.76 14.77
CA VAL A 73 2.55 8.89 15.42
C VAL A 73 3.08 10.32 15.45
N GLY A 74 2.59 11.20 14.58
CA GLY A 74 3.09 12.58 14.43
C GLY A 74 3.09 13.38 15.72
N PRO A 75 1.99 13.41 16.50
CA PRO A 75 1.96 14.13 17.78
C PRO A 75 2.92 13.54 18.83
N ALA A 76 3.04 12.21 18.91
CA ALA A 76 3.90 11.54 19.89
C ALA A 76 5.40 11.76 19.59
N VAL A 77 5.78 11.72 18.32
CA VAL A 77 7.15 12.00 17.89
C VAL A 77 7.45 13.50 17.94
N GLY A 78 6.51 14.34 17.51
CA GLY A 78 6.65 15.80 17.49
C GLY A 78 6.75 16.43 18.88
N SER A 79 6.08 15.84 19.88
CA SER A 79 6.19 16.23 21.29
C SER A 79 7.43 15.68 22.01
N LYS A 80 8.26 14.89 21.31
CA LYS A 80 9.43 14.16 21.86
C LYS A 80 9.09 13.13 22.94
N ALA A 81 7.83 12.68 23.00
CA ALA A 81 7.43 11.59 23.89
C ALA A 81 8.00 10.24 23.43
N MET A 82 8.25 10.08 22.12
CA MET A 82 8.76 8.84 21.52
C MET A 82 9.70 9.13 20.34
N SER A 83 10.65 8.23 20.07
CA SER A 83 11.49 8.31 18.87
C SER A 83 10.74 7.84 17.62
N LEU A 84 11.10 8.39 16.46
CA LEU A 84 10.48 8.02 15.18
C LEU A 84 10.59 6.53 14.87
N GLY A 85 11.77 5.93 15.10
CA GLY A 85 12.00 4.52 14.81
C GLY A 85 11.11 3.60 15.64
N LEU A 86 10.97 3.86 16.94
CA LEU A 86 10.08 3.08 17.80
C LEU A 86 8.62 3.27 17.40
N ALA A 87 8.22 4.51 17.11
CA ALA A 87 6.86 4.82 16.71
C ALA A 87 6.45 4.11 15.41
N LEU A 88 7.35 4.02 14.42
CA LEU A 88 7.11 3.29 13.18
C LEU A 88 6.97 1.78 13.41
N VAL A 89 7.76 1.18 14.31
CA VAL A 89 7.65 -0.26 14.64
C VAL A 89 6.31 -0.56 15.31
N ILE A 90 5.91 0.27 16.28
CA ILE A 90 4.61 0.14 16.96
C ILE A 90 3.48 0.28 15.94
N ALA A 91 3.51 1.33 15.12
CA ALA A 91 2.49 1.56 14.10
C ALA A 91 2.41 0.38 13.12
N ALA A 92 3.53 -0.12 12.62
CA ALA A 92 3.54 -1.27 11.71
C ALA A 92 2.87 -2.52 12.30
N VAL A 93 3.12 -2.82 13.58
CA VAL A 93 2.52 -3.98 14.26
C VAL A 93 1.02 -3.78 14.46
N PHE A 94 0.60 -2.64 15.03
CA PHE A 94 -0.79 -2.43 15.40
C PHE A 94 -1.70 -2.13 14.20
N GLU A 95 -1.22 -1.39 13.19
CA GLU A 95 -1.96 -1.16 11.93
C GLU A 95 -2.16 -2.47 11.17
N ALA A 96 -1.11 -3.30 11.04
CA ALA A 96 -1.21 -4.60 10.38
C ALA A 96 -2.13 -5.55 11.17
N ALA A 97 -2.02 -5.58 12.50
CA ALA A 97 -2.90 -6.38 13.34
C ALA A 97 -4.37 -5.95 13.20
N GLY A 98 -4.65 -4.64 13.22
CA GLY A 98 -6.00 -4.10 13.03
C GLY A 98 -6.59 -4.49 11.67
N ALA A 99 -5.80 -4.34 10.60
CA ALA A 99 -6.19 -4.74 9.26
C ALA A 99 -6.51 -6.25 9.14
N LEU A 100 -5.72 -7.11 9.81
CA LEU A 100 -5.92 -8.56 9.79
C LEU A 100 -7.09 -9.03 10.67
N ILE A 101 -7.27 -8.44 11.85
CA ILE A 101 -8.28 -8.88 12.83
C ILE A 101 -9.66 -8.30 12.50
N ALA A 102 -9.74 -7.01 12.19
CA ALA A 102 -11.01 -6.29 12.02
C ALA A 102 -11.30 -5.87 10.57
N GLY A 103 -10.31 -5.91 9.67
CA GLY A 103 -10.46 -5.41 8.31
C GLY A 103 -11.54 -6.12 7.50
N GLY A 104 -11.78 -7.42 7.74
CA GLY A 104 -12.81 -8.18 7.04
C GLY A 104 -14.23 -7.64 7.26
N GLU A 105 -14.57 -7.28 8.50
CA GLU A 105 -15.89 -6.72 8.85
C GLU A 105 -16.05 -5.31 8.29
N VAL A 106 -14.99 -4.50 8.34
CA VAL A 106 -14.97 -3.13 7.78
C VAL A 106 -15.16 -3.17 6.27
N VAL A 107 -14.37 -3.97 5.54
CA VAL A 107 -14.51 -4.14 4.09
C VAL A 107 -15.90 -4.69 3.73
N GLY A 108 -16.42 -5.61 4.55
CA GLY A 108 -17.78 -6.15 4.40
C GLY A 108 -18.87 -5.09 4.52
N THR A 109 -18.68 -4.10 5.39
CA THR A 109 -19.61 -2.99 5.58
C THR A 109 -19.48 -1.95 4.47
N ILE A 110 -18.25 -1.54 4.13
CA ILE A 110 -17.99 -0.57 3.06
C ILE A 110 -18.54 -1.11 1.73
N ARG A 111 -18.24 -2.35 1.36
CA ARG A 111 -18.67 -2.88 0.06
C ARG A 111 -20.20 -2.90 -0.09
N LYS A 112 -20.93 -3.22 0.97
CA LYS A 112 -22.41 -3.22 0.99
C LYS A 112 -22.98 -1.80 0.91
N GLY A 113 -22.28 -0.82 1.50
CA GLY A 113 -22.68 0.59 1.44
C GLY A 113 -22.44 1.25 0.09
N ILE A 114 -21.53 0.72 -0.74
CA ILE A 114 -21.27 1.24 -2.10
C ILE A 114 -22.18 0.54 -3.11
N ILE A 115 -22.19 -0.79 -3.18
CA ILE A 115 -22.98 -1.56 -4.15
C ILE A 115 -23.54 -2.84 -3.51
N ASP A 116 -24.84 -3.06 -3.68
CA ASP A 116 -25.46 -4.34 -3.32
C ASP A 116 -25.10 -5.42 -4.36
N ALA A 117 -24.26 -6.37 -3.93
CA ALA A 117 -23.81 -7.47 -4.78
C ALA A 117 -24.95 -8.41 -5.22
N SER A 118 -26.10 -8.42 -4.52
CA SER A 118 -27.26 -9.25 -4.91
C SER A 118 -27.95 -8.76 -6.18
N MET A 119 -27.77 -7.49 -6.53
CA MET A 119 -28.31 -6.89 -7.76
C MET A 119 -27.44 -7.14 -8.99
N LEU A 120 -26.25 -7.74 -8.82
CA LEU A 120 -25.29 -7.93 -9.89
C LEU A 120 -25.30 -9.36 -10.44
N PRO A 121 -25.37 -9.53 -11.77
CA PRO A 121 -25.49 -10.85 -12.39
C PRO A 121 -24.19 -11.67 -12.35
N ARG A 122 -23.02 -11.03 -12.22
CA ARG A 122 -21.70 -11.70 -12.21
C ARG A 122 -20.72 -11.00 -11.27
N GLY A 123 -19.86 -11.80 -10.62
CA GLY A 123 -18.78 -11.30 -9.76
C GLY A 123 -17.76 -10.42 -10.49
N GLU A 124 -17.55 -10.64 -11.79
CA GLU A 124 -16.70 -9.77 -12.63
C GLU A 124 -17.24 -8.35 -12.72
N THR A 125 -18.56 -8.18 -12.87
CA THR A 125 -19.21 -6.87 -12.90
C THR A 125 -19.03 -6.15 -11.58
N PHE A 126 -19.08 -6.88 -10.47
CA PHE A 126 -18.81 -6.32 -9.14
C PHE A 126 -17.36 -5.78 -9.04
N ILE A 127 -16.37 -6.53 -9.53
CA ILE A 127 -14.96 -6.09 -9.51
C ILE A 127 -14.79 -4.82 -10.37
N TRP A 128 -15.37 -4.78 -11.57
CA TRP A 128 -15.33 -3.59 -12.45
C TRP A 128 -15.92 -2.36 -11.80
N LEU A 129 -17.08 -2.49 -11.16
CA LEU A 129 -17.76 -1.37 -10.53
C LEU A 129 -16.99 -0.85 -9.31
N MET A 130 -16.44 -1.75 -8.49
CA MET A 130 -15.59 -1.36 -7.35
C MET A 130 -14.30 -0.67 -7.82
N LEU A 131 -13.67 -1.18 -8.88
CA LEU A 131 -12.48 -0.55 -9.46
C LEU A 131 -12.80 0.82 -10.04
N ALA A 132 -13.93 0.96 -10.75
CA ALA A 132 -14.38 2.24 -11.28
C ALA A 132 -14.67 3.24 -10.15
N ALA A 133 -15.34 2.82 -9.08
CA ALA A 133 -15.60 3.67 -7.92
C ALA A 133 -14.31 4.15 -7.24
N LEU A 134 -13.30 3.27 -7.15
CA LEU A 134 -11.99 3.62 -6.59
C LEU A 134 -11.22 4.62 -7.47
N LEU A 135 -11.32 4.51 -8.80
CA LEU A 135 -10.62 5.39 -9.75
C LEU A 135 -11.35 6.73 -9.98
N ALA A 136 -12.65 6.79 -9.70
CA ALA A 136 -13.45 8.01 -9.85
C ALA A 136 -13.29 9.00 -8.69
N GLY A 137 -12.75 8.54 -7.56
CA GLY A 137 -12.45 9.34 -6.37
C GLY A 137 -11.16 10.14 -6.47
#